data_AF-A0A7X6Q0G2-F1
#
_entry.id   AF-A0A7X6Q0G2-F1
#
_cell.length_a   1.000
_cell.length_b   1.000
_cell.length_c   1.000
_cell.angle_alpha   90.00
_cell.angle_beta   90.00
_cell.angle_gamma   90.00
#
_symmetry.space_group_name_H-M   'P 1'
#
loop_
_entity.id
_entity.type
_entity.pdbx_description
1 polymer ?
#
loop_
_entity_poly.entity_id
_entity_poly.type
_entity_poly.pdbx_seq_one_letter_code
_entity_poly.pdbx_strand_id
1 'polypeptide(L)' 'MRWSNQDNPKARGRQPLAYRMMPRTLADFIGQRHILEEGKMLWRMITADRLASLIFFGP' A
#
# COMPACT_ATOMS: atom_id res chain seq x y z
N MET A 1 -13.16 -5.31 0.38
CA MET A 1 -12.47 -4.88 1.60
C MET A 1 -12.66 -3.37 1.79
N ARG A 2 -13.50 -2.93 2.74
CA ARG A 2 -13.77 -1.50 2.99
C ARG A 2 -12.91 -1.04 4.15
N TRP A 3 -11.78 -0.38 3.87
CA TRP A 3 -10.98 0.29 4.89
C TRP A 3 -11.72 1.54 5.35
N SER A 4 -12.71 1.38 6.22
CA SER A 4 -13.34 2.49 6.92
C SER A 4 -12.42 2.96 8.03
N ASN A 5 -11.38 3.70 7.65
CA ASN A 5 -10.65 4.54 8.57
C ASN A 5 -11.53 5.77 8.84
N GLN A 6 -12.16 5.82 10.01
CA GLN A 6 -12.59 7.09 10.58
C GLN A 6 -11.32 7.87 10.93
N ASP A 7 -10.72 8.52 9.94
CA ASP A 7 -9.64 9.47 10.13
C ASP A 7 -10.22 10.66 10.89
N ASN A 8 -10.15 10.63 12.23
CA ASN A 8 -10.50 11.77 13.06
C ASN A 8 -9.66 12.98 12.59
N PRO A 9 -10.28 14.04 12.03
CA PRO A 9 -9.53 15.16 11.46
C PRO A 9 -8.68 15.90 12.51
N LYS A 10 -8.96 15.73 13.80
CA LYS A 10 -8.18 16.29 14.91
C LYS A 10 -6.84 15.56 15.18
N ALA A 11 -6.65 14.34 14.67
CA ALA A 11 -5.44 13.55 14.92
C ALA A 11 -4.31 13.78 13.91
N ARG A 12 -4.59 14.37 12.73
CA ARG A 12 -3.61 14.53 11.64
C ARG A 12 -2.37 15.32 12.03
N GLY A 13 -2.50 16.32 12.91
CA GLY A 13 -1.36 17.11 13.41
C GLY A 13 -0.45 16.37 14.39
N ARG A 14 -0.89 15.23 14.93
CA ARG A 14 -0.24 14.50 16.03
C ARG A 14 0.28 13.12 15.62
N GLN A 15 0.13 12.76 14.34
CA GLN A 15 0.62 11.50 13.79
C GLN A 15 2.11 11.59 13.41
N PRO A 16 2.90 10.51 13.63
CA PRO A 16 4.29 10.43 13.19
C PRO A 16 4.43 10.70 11.69
N LEU A 17 5.57 11.25 11.27
CA LEU A 17 5.83 11.54 9.84
C LEU A 17 5.68 10.29 8.97
N ALA A 18 6.19 9.15 9.43
CA ALA A 18 6.09 7.88 8.71
C ALA A 18 4.63 7.50 8.39
N TYR A 19 3.70 7.70 9.34
CA TYR A 19 2.28 7.43 9.11
C TYR A 19 1.67 8.38 8.08
N ARG A 20 2.08 9.65 8.11
CA ARG A 20 1.63 10.66 7.14
C ARG A 20 2.18 10.41 5.72
N MET A 21 3.37 9.83 5.61
CA MET A 21 4.03 9.47 4.35
C MET A 21 3.63 8.09 3.82
N MET A 22 2.79 7.34 4.55
CA MET A 22 2.36 6.00 4.12
C MET A 22 1.64 6.08 2.77
N PRO A 23 2.08 5.31 1.75
CA PRO A 23 1.44 5.25 0.44
C PRO A 23 -0.05 4.92 0.56
N ARG A 24 -0.90 5.62 -0.20
CA ARG A 24 -2.35 5.37 -0.22
C ARG A 24 -2.77 4.52 -1.41
N THR A 25 -2.00 4.58 -2.48
CA THR A 25 -2.17 3.78 -3.68
C THR A 25 -0.87 3.07 -4.04
N LEU A 26 -0.97 2.09 -4.94
CA LEU A 26 0.20 1.36 -5.43
C LEU A 26 1.15 2.28 -6.23
N ALA A 27 0.61 3.32 -6.87
CA ALA A 27 1.39 4.31 -7.63
C ALA A 27 2.22 5.23 -6.71
N ASP A 28 1.80 5.42 -5.45
CA ASP A 28 2.55 6.21 -4.47
C ASP A 28 3.73 5.43 -3.86
N PHE A 29 3.78 4.11 -4.10
CA PHE A 29 4.81 3.25 -3.52
C PHE A 29 6.14 3.44 -4.25
N ILE A 30 7.17 3.87 -3.52
CA ILE A 30 8.50 4.12 -4.07
C ILE A 30 9.39 2.89 -3.89
N GLY A 31 10.00 2.44 -5.00
CA GLY A 31 10.86 1.26 -5.02
C GLY A 31 10.12 0.00 -5.46
N GLN A 32 10.79 -1.16 -5.39
CA GLN A 32 10.20 -2.47 -5.71
C GLN A 32 9.55 -2.58 -7.11
N ARG A 33 10.03 -1.78 -8.08
CA ARG A 33 9.51 -1.75 -9.47
C ARG A 33 9.50 -3.12 -10.14
N HIS A 34 10.51 -3.94 -9.86
CA HIS A 34 10.62 -5.29 -10.42
C HIS A 34 9.44 -6.22 -10.07
N ILE A 35 8.72 -5.96 -8.97
CA ILE A 35 7.52 -6.71 -8.57
C ILE A 35 6.20 -5.91 -8.67
N LEU A 36 6.25 -4.58 -8.54
CA LEU A 36 5.05 -3.73 -8.47
C LEU A 36 4.71 -2.98 -9.76
N GLU A 37 5.56 -3.04 -10.80
CA GLU A 37 5.25 -2.44 -12.10
C GLU A 37 4.02 -3.05 -12.76
N GLU A 38 3.38 -2.25 -13.63
CA GLU A 38 2.25 -2.71 -14.43
C GLU A 38 2.59 -3.99 -15.21
N GLY A 39 1.66 -4.94 -15.18
CA GLY A 39 1.85 -6.25 -15.81
C GLY A 39 2.69 -7.26 -15.01
N LYS A 40 3.37 -6.86 -13.93
CA LYS A 40 4.05 -7.82 -13.02
C LYS A 40 3.03 -8.64 -12.24
N MET A 41 3.48 -9.79 -11.72
CA MET A 41 2.61 -10.77 -11.07
C MET A 41 1.83 -10.16 -9.90
N LEU A 42 2.53 -9.46 -8.98
CA LEU A 42 1.89 -8.89 -7.80
C LEU A 42 0.93 -7.75 -8.17
N TRP A 43 1.31 -6.88 -9.13
CA TRP A 43 0.42 -5.86 -9.67
C TRP A 43 -0.87 -6.45 -10.23
N ARG A 44 -0.77 -7.51 -11.05
CA ARG A 44 -1.93 -8.17 -11.65
C ARG A 44 -2.84 -8.81 -10.60
N MET A 45 -2.26 -9.42 -9.56
CA MET A 45 -3.02 -10.02 -8.46
C MET A 45 -3.78 -8.98 -7.65
N ILE A 46 -3.15 -7.84 -7.36
CA ILE A 46 -3.77 -6.71 -6.64
C ILE A 46 -4.89 -6.11 -7.50
N THR A 47 -4.62 -5.78 -8.77
CA THR A 47 -5.61 -5.15 -9.66
C THR A 47 -6.80 -6.06 -9.95
N ALA A 48 -6.59 -7.38 -9.99
CA ALA A 48 -7.67 -8.35 -10.19
C ALA A 48 -8.40 -8.75 -8.89
N ASP A 49 -8.01 -8.22 -7.72
CA ASP A 49 -8.50 -8.61 -6.39
C ASP A 49 -8.42 -10.14 -6.14
N ARG A 50 -7.33 -10.76 -6.61
CA ARG A 50 -7.07 -12.21 -6.52
C ARG A 50 -5.75 -12.47 -5.81
N LEU A 51 -5.67 -12.07 -4.55
CA LEU A 51 -4.49 -12.29 -3.72
C LEU A 51 -4.41 -13.74 -3.25
N ALA A 52 -3.26 -14.36 -3.46
CA ALA A 52 -2.88 -15.62 -2.81
C ALA A 52 -2.11 -15.33 -1.51
N SER A 53 -1.82 -16.36 -0.72
CA SER A 53 -0.91 -16.23 0.44
C SER A 53 0.48 -15.81 -0.04
N LEU A 54 0.98 -14.68 0.48
CA LEU A 54 2.28 -14.09 0.12
C LEU A 54 3.12 -13.89 1.37
N ILE A 55 4.43 -14.16 1.26
CA ILE A 55 5.42 -13.79 2.27
C ILE A 55 6.25 -12.65 1.69
N PHE A 56 6.21 -11.49 2.34
CA PHE A 56 7.08 -10.37 2.01
C PHE A 56 8.34 -10.47 2.86
N PHE A 57 9.49 -10.58 2.21
CA PHE A 57 10.80 -10.63 2.86
C PHE A 57 11.74 -9.66 2.17
N GLY A 58 12.44 -8.87 2.98
CA GLY A 58 13.44 -7.91 2.55
C GLY A 58 14.00 -7.15 3.76
N PRO A 59 15.15 -6.47 3.62
CA PRO A 59 15.56 -5.43 4.55
C PRO A 59 14.65 -4.20 4.49
#